data_AF-A0A8B7ADV4-F1
#
_entry.id   AF-A0A8B7ADV4-F1
#
_cell.length_a   1.000
_cell.length_b   1.000
_cell.length_c   1.000
_cell.angle_alpha   90.00
_cell.angle_beta   90.00
_cell.angle_gamma   90.00
#
_symmetry.space_group_name_H-M   'P 1'
#
loop_
_entity.id
_entity.type
_entity.pdbx_description
1 polymer ?
#
loop_
_entity_poly.entity_id
_entity_poly.type
_entity_poly.pdbx_seq_one_letter_code
_entity_poly.pdbx_strand_id
1 'polypeptide(L)'
;MSQAFSEVLRLPTRQLTKLLFPLQELERHMAPDMRPSLHLRTFNPSLEDIERADDLFKATSRHRIEYLSSAVRLNHAPDLLLPEGHTKKMNFFKVGKYFTVVDMPGYGYRAPEDFVDMVETYLKERRNLMRTFLLVDSVVGIQKADSIAIEMCEEFALPYVMVLTKIDKSSKGHFLKQVLQIQKFVDTQTQGCFPQLFPVSAVTYSGIHLLRCFLATITGNLKQV
;
A
#
# COMPACT_ATOMS: atom_id res chain seq x y z
N MET A 1 -1.65 -5.68 -22.36
CA MET A 1 -2.45 -6.86 -21.97
C MET A 1 -1.55 -8.02 -21.56
N SER A 2 -1.22 -8.16 -20.28
CA SER A 2 -0.75 -9.46 -19.79
C SER A 2 -1.87 -10.48 -19.92
N GLN A 3 -1.51 -11.72 -20.23
CA GLN A 3 -2.45 -12.83 -20.34
C GLN A 3 -3.33 -12.95 -19.07
N ALA A 4 -2.72 -12.77 -17.89
CA ALA A 4 -3.41 -12.77 -16.60
C ALA A 4 -4.47 -11.65 -16.46
N PHE A 5 -4.21 -10.44 -16.96
CA PHE A 5 -5.19 -9.35 -16.86
C PHE A 5 -6.36 -9.56 -17.82
N SER A 6 -6.10 -10.09 -19.02
CA SER A 6 -7.15 -10.47 -19.98
C SER A 6 -8.07 -11.55 -19.42
N GLU A 7 -7.53 -12.52 -18.67
CA GLU A 7 -8.31 -13.55 -17.97
C GLU A 7 -9.16 -12.97 -16.83
N VAL A 8 -8.62 -12.02 -16.06
CA VAL A 8 -9.37 -11.31 -15.00
C VAL A 8 -10.55 -10.52 -15.59
N LEU A 9 -10.36 -9.86 -16.73
CA LEU A 9 -11.43 -9.11 -17.41
C LEU A 9 -12.57 -10.00 -17.94
N ARG A 10 -12.35 -11.32 -18.06
CA ARG A 10 -13.38 -12.29 -18.45
C ARG A 10 -14.21 -12.82 -17.27
N LEU A 11 -13.86 -12.46 -16.05
CA LEU A 11 -14.59 -12.90 -14.86
C LEU A 11 -16.01 -12.27 -14.83
N PRO A 12 -17.00 -12.98 -14.26
CA PRO A 12 -18.31 -12.39 -13.98
C PRO A 12 -18.19 -11.11 -13.17
N THR A 13 -19.05 -10.11 -13.43
CA THR A 13 -18.98 -8.76 -12.81
C THR A 13 -18.80 -8.81 -11.30
N ARG A 14 -19.48 -9.73 -10.60
CA ARG A 14 -19.34 -9.86 -9.14
C ARG A 14 -17.93 -10.28 -8.70
N GLN A 15 -17.30 -11.21 -9.43
CA GLN A 15 -15.94 -11.65 -9.15
C GLN A 15 -14.93 -10.57 -9.55
N LEU A 16 -15.17 -9.90 -10.68
CA LEU A 16 -14.39 -8.76 -11.14
C LEU A 16 -14.40 -7.63 -10.11
N THR A 17 -15.57 -7.19 -9.63
CA THR A 17 -15.68 -6.13 -8.59
C THR A 17 -14.97 -6.53 -7.31
N LYS A 18 -15.10 -7.79 -6.86
CA LYS A 18 -14.40 -8.28 -5.66
C LYS A 18 -12.89 -8.20 -5.81
N LEU A 19 -12.38 -8.58 -6.99
CA LEU A 19 -10.94 -8.59 -7.27
C LEU A 19 -10.43 -7.18 -7.48
N LEU A 20 -11.12 -6.38 -8.30
CA LEU A 20 -10.66 -5.09 -8.75
C LEU A 20 -10.98 -3.93 -7.79
N PHE A 21 -12.11 -4.00 -7.10
CA PHE A 21 -12.61 -2.93 -6.23
C PHE A 21 -13.12 -3.51 -4.90
N PRO A 22 -12.24 -4.13 -4.09
CA PRO A 22 -12.63 -4.84 -2.87
C PRO A 22 -13.43 -3.98 -1.89
N LEU A 23 -13.19 -2.66 -1.85
CA LEU A 23 -13.97 -1.73 -1.01
C LEU A 23 -15.42 -1.57 -1.46
N GLN A 24 -15.70 -1.55 -2.76
CA GLN A 24 -17.07 -1.43 -3.29
C GLN A 24 -17.93 -2.65 -2.92
N GLU A 25 -17.33 -3.83 -2.77
CA GLU A 25 -18.06 -5.01 -2.28
C GLU A 25 -18.44 -4.86 -0.79
N LEU A 26 -17.61 -4.18 0.01
CA LEU A 26 -17.90 -3.95 1.43
C LEU A 26 -19.05 -2.97 1.62
N GLU A 27 -19.20 -1.96 0.76
CA GLU A 27 -20.29 -0.97 0.82
C GLU A 27 -21.68 -1.62 0.84
N ARG A 28 -21.83 -2.77 0.16
CA ARG A 28 -23.09 -3.54 0.12
C ARG A 28 -23.49 -4.08 1.49
N HIS A 29 -22.53 -4.30 2.37
CA HIS A 29 -22.72 -4.79 3.73
C HIS A 29 -22.81 -3.66 4.76
N MET A 30 -22.62 -2.40 4.34
CA MET A 30 -22.71 -1.23 5.20
C MET A 30 -24.14 -0.71 5.29
N ALA A 31 -24.46 -0.14 6.46
CA ALA A 31 -25.70 0.57 6.68
C ALA A 31 -25.79 1.81 5.75
N PRO A 32 -26.98 2.19 5.28
CA PRO A 32 -27.15 3.23 4.24
C PRO A 32 -26.55 4.60 4.61
N ASP A 33 -26.57 4.95 5.89
CA ASP A 33 -26.03 6.18 6.46
C ASP A 33 -24.49 6.26 6.43
N MET A 34 -23.81 5.11 6.34
CA MET A 34 -22.35 5.00 6.30
C MET A 34 -21.76 4.95 4.88
N ARG A 35 -22.60 4.85 3.83
CA ARG A 35 -22.16 4.78 2.42
C ARG A 35 -21.68 6.13 1.84
N PRO A 36 -22.33 7.28 2.11
CA PRO A 36 -21.94 8.56 1.50
C PRO A 36 -20.53 9.03 1.87
N SER A 37 -20.03 8.69 3.06
CA SER A 37 -18.68 9.04 3.50
C SER A 37 -17.59 8.32 2.72
N LEU A 38 -17.84 7.08 2.27
CA LEU A 38 -16.89 6.30 1.48
C LEU A 38 -16.74 6.86 0.06
N HIS A 39 -17.86 7.16 -0.60
CA HIS A 39 -17.86 7.55 -2.02
C HIS A 39 -17.12 8.87 -2.32
N LEU A 40 -17.10 9.83 -1.39
CA LEU A 40 -16.50 11.16 -1.59
C LEU A 40 -14.96 11.18 -1.55
N ARG A 41 -14.31 10.06 -1.24
CA ARG A 41 -12.87 10.01 -0.98
C ARG A 41 -12.15 8.90 -1.73
N THR A 42 -12.74 8.38 -2.81
CA THR A 42 -12.22 7.19 -3.49
C THR A 42 -11.40 7.50 -4.75
N PHE A 43 -10.13 7.12 -4.72
CA PHE A 43 -9.34 6.75 -5.90
C PHE A 43 -10.03 5.60 -6.65
N ASN A 44 -10.61 5.94 -7.80
CA ASN A 44 -11.40 5.04 -8.63
C ASN A 44 -10.85 5.05 -10.08
N PRO A 45 -9.69 4.40 -10.33
CA PRO A 45 -9.07 4.38 -11.65
C PRO A 45 -9.89 3.55 -12.65
N SER A 46 -9.72 3.84 -13.95
CA SER A 46 -10.30 3.02 -15.00
C SER A 46 -9.60 1.65 -15.09
N LEU A 47 -10.25 0.67 -15.74
CA LEU A 47 -9.63 -0.62 -16.03
C LEU A 47 -8.36 -0.47 -16.88
N GLU A 48 -8.34 0.52 -17.77
CA GLU A 48 -7.19 0.82 -18.61
C GLU A 48 -6.03 1.39 -17.79
N ASP A 49 -6.30 2.26 -16.81
CA ASP A 49 -5.27 2.76 -15.89
C ASP A 49 -4.67 1.65 -15.04
N ILE A 50 -5.51 0.74 -14.54
CA ILE A 50 -5.05 -0.44 -13.79
C ILE A 50 -4.14 -1.30 -14.67
N GLU A 51 -4.52 -1.53 -15.93
CA GLU A 51 -3.71 -2.31 -16.87
C GLU A 51 -2.35 -1.65 -17.13
N ARG A 52 -2.35 -0.35 -17.46
CA ARG A 52 -1.14 0.42 -17.71
C ARG A 52 -0.22 0.46 -16.49
N ALA A 53 -0.79 0.59 -15.29
CA ALA A 53 -0.02 0.49 -14.05
C ALA A 53 0.64 -0.86 -13.90
N ASP A 54 -0.08 -1.95 -14.13
CA ASP A 54 0.44 -3.30 -13.95
C ASP A 54 1.65 -3.58 -14.85
N ASP A 55 1.68 -3.00 -16.05
CA ASP A 55 2.83 -3.09 -16.95
C ASP A 55 4.09 -2.38 -16.43
N LEU A 56 3.95 -1.38 -15.55
CA LEU A 56 5.09 -0.75 -14.86
C LEU A 56 5.72 -1.65 -13.79
N PHE A 57 5.01 -2.68 -13.31
CA PHE A 57 5.51 -3.59 -12.29
C PHE A 57 5.91 -4.96 -12.87
N LYS A 58 5.94 -5.11 -14.20
CA LYS A 58 6.38 -6.33 -14.89
C LYS A 58 7.78 -6.14 -15.46
N ALA A 59 8.73 -6.90 -14.92
CA ALA A 59 10.09 -6.92 -15.47
C ALA A 59 10.08 -7.47 -16.92
N THR A 60 10.69 -6.72 -17.85
CA THR A 60 10.93 -7.10 -19.24
C THR A 60 12.38 -6.78 -19.62
N SER A 61 12.82 -7.21 -20.81
CA SER A 61 14.16 -6.89 -21.30
C SER A 61 14.44 -5.39 -21.41
N ARG A 62 13.39 -4.57 -21.60
CA ARG A 62 13.47 -3.10 -21.71
C ARG A 62 13.06 -2.36 -20.43
N HIS A 63 12.52 -3.07 -19.44
CA HIS A 63 12.06 -2.52 -18.15
C HIS A 63 12.52 -3.45 -17.04
N ARG A 64 13.60 -3.11 -16.34
CA ARG A 64 14.11 -3.92 -15.22
C ARG A 64 13.64 -3.34 -13.89
N ILE A 65 13.29 -4.22 -12.96
CA ILE A 65 13.15 -3.88 -11.55
C ILE A 65 14.49 -4.24 -10.90
N GLU A 66 15.28 -3.22 -10.58
CA GLU A 66 16.64 -3.38 -10.08
C GLU A 66 16.66 -3.24 -8.55
N TYR A 67 17.19 -4.25 -7.87
CA TYR A 67 17.55 -4.14 -6.47
C TYR A 67 18.93 -3.46 -6.37
N LEU A 68 18.97 -2.25 -5.82
CA LEU A 68 20.20 -1.44 -5.83
C LEU A 68 21.08 -1.70 -4.62
N SER A 69 20.51 -1.67 -3.42
CA SER A 69 21.27 -1.92 -2.20
C SER A 69 20.37 -2.14 -0.99
N SER A 70 20.96 -2.84 -0.03
CA SER A 70 20.67 -2.65 1.38
C SER A 70 21.71 -1.64 1.88
N ALA A 71 21.31 -0.46 2.34
CA ALA A 71 22.27 0.43 2.97
C ALA A 71 22.93 -0.35 4.13
N VAL A 72 24.27 -0.49 4.10
CA VAL A 72 25.13 -1.35 4.96
C VAL A 72 25.38 -2.81 4.46
N ARG A 73 25.84 -3.00 3.21
CA ARG A 73 26.56 -4.17 2.61
C ARG A 73 25.79 -4.98 1.56
N LEU A 74 26.46 -5.22 0.42
CA LEU A 74 25.99 -5.95 -0.78
C LEU A 74 25.61 -7.43 -0.56
N ASN A 75 26.03 -8.07 0.54
CA ASN A 75 25.87 -9.52 0.71
C ASN A 75 24.52 -9.96 1.33
N HIS A 76 23.53 -9.06 1.43
CA HIS A 76 22.27 -9.30 2.15
C HIS A 76 21.03 -8.88 1.35
N ALA A 77 20.95 -9.23 0.06
CA ALA A 77 19.66 -9.15 -0.63
C ALA A 77 18.64 -10.00 0.14
N PRO A 78 17.43 -9.50 0.46
CA PRO A 78 16.45 -10.29 1.18
C PRO A 78 16.05 -11.51 0.35
N ASP A 79 16.11 -12.69 0.95
CA ASP A 79 15.42 -13.85 0.38
C ASP A 79 13.92 -13.52 0.30
N LEU A 80 13.29 -13.85 -0.82
CA LEU A 80 11.87 -13.53 -1.13
C LEU A 80 10.86 -14.09 -0.10
N LEU A 81 11.31 -14.85 0.90
CA LEU A 81 10.52 -15.55 1.91
C LEU A 81 10.91 -15.15 3.35
N LEU A 82 11.38 -13.93 3.58
CA LEU A 82 11.61 -13.48 4.96
C LEU A 82 10.28 -13.36 5.73
N PRO A 83 10.21 -13.89 6.96
CA PRO A 83 9.05 -13.66 7.84
C PRO A 83 8.91 -12.17 8.17
N GLU A 84 7.75 -11.75 8.66
CA GLU A 84 7.46 -10.36 9.00
C GLU A 84 8.42 -9.80 10.07
N GLY A 85 8.82 -8.53 9.91
CA GLY A 85 9.69 -7.83 10.86
C GLY A 85 11.16 -8.24 10.83
N HIS A 86 11.62 -8.89 9.76
CA HIS A 86 13.04 -9.25 9.59
C HIS A 86 13.83 -8.25 8.74
N THR A 87 13.16 -7.30 8.09
CA THR A 87 13.84 -6.19 7.41
C THR A 87 14.47 -5.29 8.45
N LYS A 88 15.81 -5.30 8.51
CA LYS A 88 16.61 -4.45 9.41
C LYS A 88 17.32 -3.31 8.70
N LYS A 89 17.14 -3.19 7.37
CA LYS A 89 17.85 -2.25 6.51
C LYS A 89 16.91 -1.69 5.47
N MET A 90 17.23 -0.52 4.92
CA MET A 90 16.48 0.04 3.78
C MET A 90 16.88 -0.66 2.48
N ASN A 91 15.90 -1.22 1.80
CA ASN A 91 16.02 -1.94 0.55
C ASN A 91 15.43 -1.08 -0.60
N PHE A 92 16.25 -0.79 -1.61
CA PHE A 92 15.85 0.08 -2.72
C PHE A 92 15.55 -0.73 -3.98
N PHE A 93 14.31 -0.61 -4.48
CA PHE A 93 13.82 -1.23 -5.71
C PHE A 93 13.54 -0.17 -6.76
N LYS A 94 14.40 -0.07 -7.77
CA LYS A 94 14.23 0.86 -8.89
C LYS A 94 13.34 0.22 -9.95
N VAL A 95 12.19 0.83 -10.21
CA VAL A 95 11.19 0.37 -11.16
C VAL A 95 11.42 1.05 -12.50
N GLY A 96 12.26 0.42 -13.34
CA GLY A 96 12.69 0.96 -14.62
C GLY A 96 13.31 2.36 -14.49
N LYS A 97 12.79 3.31 -15.25
CA LYS A 97 13.16 4.73 -15.20
C LYS A 97 12.14 5.61 -14.48
N TYR A 98 11.16 4.99 -13.83
CA TYR A 98 9.93 5.66 -13.40
C TYR A 98 10.00 6.14 -11.95
N PHE A 99 10.26 5.22 -11.02
CA PHE A 99 10.33 5.53 -9.60
C PHE A 99 11.15 4.49 -8.83
N THR A 100 11.41 4.77 -7.56
CA THR A 100 12.05 3.84 -6.62
C THR A 100 11.08 3.56 -5.48
N VAL A 101 10.85 2.28 -5.20
CA VAL A 101 10.17 1.83 -3.99
C VAL A 101 11.22 1.51 -2.95
N VAL A 102 11.02 1.99 -1.73
CA VAL A 102 11.94 1.74 -0.62
C VAL A 102 11.20 0.94 0.44
N ASP A 103 11.66 -0.28 0.66
CA ASP A 103 11.21 -1.12 1.77
C ASP A 103 12.09 -0.78 2.98
N MET A 104 11.46 -0.19 3.99
CA MET A 104 12.12 0.26 5.20
C MET A 104 12.13 -0.86 6.25
N PRO A 105 13.02 -0.80 7.25
CA PRO A 105 12.91 -1.69 8.39
C PRO A 105 11.51 -1.64 9.03
N GLY A 106 11.07 -2.71 9.66
CA GLY A 106 9.77 -2.71 10.34
C GLY A 106 9.80 -1.85 11.60
N TYR A 107 8.76 -1.03 11.85
CA TYR A 107 8.63 -0.19 13.05
C TYR A 107 7.89 -0.88 14.22
N GLY A 108 7.50 -2.15 14.04
CA GLY A 108 6.74 -2.93 15.03
C GLY A 108 7.62 -3.61 16.09
N TYR A 109 7.10 -4.69 16.67
CA TYR A 109 7.76 -5.46 17.76
C TYR A 109 9.21 -5.90 17.47
N ARG A 110 9.58 -6.04 16.18
CA ARG A 110 10.91 -6.47 15.75
C ARG A 110 11.77 -5.34 15.17
N ALA A 111 11.42 -4.09 15.46
CA ALA A 111 12.19 -2.93 15.02
C ALA A 111 13.64 -3.02 15.52
N PRO A 112 14.63 -2.70 14.67
CA PRO A 112 16.01 -2.49 15.12
C PRO A 112 16.12 -1.42 16.21
N GLU A 113 17.15 -1.49 17.05
CA GLU A 113 17.39 -0.46 18.09
C GLU A 113 17.66 0.92 17.47
N ASP A 114 18.33 0.96 16.30
CA ASP A 114 18.63 2.15 15.50
C ASP A 114 17.53 2.49 14.49
N PHE A 115 16.35 1.87 14.61
CA PHE A 115 15.22 2.06 13.70
C PHE A 115 14.85 3.54 13.56
N VAL A 116 14.67 4.19 14.70
CA VAL A 116 14.20 5.58 14.77
C VAL A 116 15.19 6.47 14.06
N ASP A 117 16.47 6.45 14.45
CA ASP A 117 17.51 7.29 13.84
C ASP A 117 17.61 7.08 12.32
N MET A 118 17.56 5.84 11.85
CA MET A 118 17.69 5.51 10.43
C MET A 118 16.47 5.99 9.62
N VAL A 119 15.27 5.65 10.07
CA VAL A 119 14.02 5.96 9.35
C VAL A 119 13.67 7.42 9.46
N GLU A 120 13.82 8.03 10.64
CA GLU A 120 13.59 9.45 10.85
C GLU A 120 14.47 10.29 9.93
N THR A 121 15.78 10.02 9.90
CA THR A 121 16.72 10.74 9.03
C THR A 121 16.32 10.62 7.56
N TYR A 122 15.93 9.42 7.12
CA TYR A 122 15.51 9.23 5.73
C TYR A 122 14.20 9.97 5.41
N LEU A 123 13.18 9.84 6.27
CA LEU A 123 11.89 10.46 6.09
C LEU A 123 12.00 12.00 6.08
N LYS A 124 12.86 12.55 6.93
CA LYS A 124 13.09 13.99 7.07
C LYS A 124 13.92 14.58 5.92
N GLU A 125 15.01 13.93 5.53
CA GLU A 125 15.98 14.53 4.59
C GLU A 125 15.70 14.19 3.11
N ARG A 126 14.90 13.16 2.83
CA ARG A 126 14.66 12.70 1.45
C ARG A 126 13.66 13.60 0.71
N ARG A 127 14.18 14.66 0.08
CA ARG A 127 13.38 15.66 -0.67
C ARG A 127 12.53 15.13 -1.83
N ASN A 128 12.88 13.98 -2.41
CA ASN A 128 12.12 13.35 -3.50
C ASN A 128 11.19 12.21 -3.02
N LEU A 129 10.94 12.12 -1.72
CA LEU A 129 9.93 11.21 -1.17
C LEU A 129 8.53 11.70 -1.55
N MET A 130 7.82 10.88 -2.35
CA MET A 130 6.49 11.27 -2.87
C MET A 130 5.34 10.86 -1.95
N ARG A 131 5.46 9.71 -1.26
CA ARG A 131 4.41 9.14 -0.41
C ARG A 131 4.97 8.04 0.49
N THR A 132 4.54 8.01 1.73
CA THR A 132 4.80 6.90 2.67
C THR A 132 3.61 5.94 2.70
N PHE A 133 3.86 4.63 2.73
CA PHE A 133 2.82 3.60 2.80
C PHE A 133 2.93 2.88 4.15
N LEU A 134 1.97 3.11 5.04
CA LEU A 134 1.91 2.46 6.34
C LEU A 134 1.13 1.15 6.20
N LEU A 135 1.82 0.03 6.41
CA LEU A 135 1.24 -1.30 6.30
C LEU A 135 0.66 -1.74 7.65
N VAL A 136 -0.66 -1.76 7.76
CA VAL A 136 -1.38 -2.16 8.98
C VAL A 136 -1.95 -3.55 8.79
N ASP A 137 -1.76 -4.47 9.73
CA ASP A 137 -2.38 -5.80 9.69
C ASP A 137 -3.90 -5.67 9.92
N SER A 138 -4.72 -6.08 8.95
CA SER A 138 -6.19 -5.98 9.08
C SER A 138 -6.77 -6.84 10.21
N VAL A 139 -6.08 -7.90 10.63
CA VAL A 139 -6.51 -8.78 11.73
C VAL A 139 -6.27 -8.12 13.08
N VAL A 140 -5.22 -7.31 13.20
CA VAL A 140 -4.81 -6.70 14.47
C VAL A 140 -5.34 -5.27 14.60
N GLY A 141 -5.27 -4.48 13.53
CA GLY A 141 -5.62 -3.06 13.51
C GLY A 141 -4.46 -2.17 13.92
N ILE A 142 -4.76 -0.88 14.13
CA ILE A 142 -3.75 0.12 14.55
C ILE A 142 -3.19 -0.28 15.92
N GLN A 143 -1.87 -0.47 15.97
CA GLN A 143 -1.11 -0.70 17.18
C GLN A 143 -0.39 0.59 17.61
N LYS A 144 0.18 0.59 18.82
CA LYS A 144 0.99 1.70 19.33
C LYS A 144 2.15 2.07 18.39
N ALA A 145 2.76 1.06 17.77
CA ALA A 145 3.83 1.26 16.81
C ALA A 145 3.35 2.00 15.54
N ASP A 146 2.14 1.72 15.06
CA ASP A 146 1.54 2.47 13.95
C ASP A 146 1.28 3.93 14.35
N SER A 147 0.81 4.18 15.58
CA SER A 147 0.61 5.54 16.08
C SER A 147 1.89 6.37 16.06
N ILE A 148 3.03 5.79 16.46
CA ILE A 148 4.34 6.45 16.40
C ILE A 148 4.72 6.77 14.94
N ALA A 149 4.55 5.82 14.02
CA ALA A 149 4.85 6.06 12.60
C ALA A 149 3.93 7.14 11.98
N ILE A 150 2.67 7.18 12.41
CA ILE A 150 1.70 8.22 12.01
C ILE A 150 2.13 9.58 12.55
N GLU A 151 2.47 9.67 13.83
CA GLU A 151 2.96 10.91 14.47
C GLU A 151 4.19 11.45 13.75
N MET A 152 5.16 10.60 13.41
CA MET A 152 6.33 11.01 12.61
C MET A 152 5.94 11.55 11.22
N CYS A 153 4.97 10.93 10.55
CA CYS A 153 4.50 11.41 9.25
C CYS A 153 3.81 12.78 9.38
N GLU A 154 2.97 12.97 10.40
CA GLU A 154 2.29 14.24 10.67
C GLU A 154 3.26 15.34 11.08
N GLU A 155 4.23 15.04 11.95
CA GLU A 155 5.26 16.00 12.41
C GLU A 155 6.14 16.49 11.24
N PHE A 156 6.55 15.59 10.36
CA PHE A 156 7.35 15.93 9.18
C PHE A 156 6.52 16.40 7.98
N ALA A 157 5.21 16.55 8.15
CA ALA A 157 4.26 16.91 7.09
C ALA A 157 4.40 16.02 5.83
N LEU A 158 4.66 14.74 6.04
CA LEU A 158 4.85 13.77 4.98
C LEU A 158 3.48 13.25 4.50
N PRO A 159 3.22 13.25 3.19
CA PRO A 159 2.02 12.61 2.67
C PRO A 159 2.15 11.10 2.87
N TYR A 160 1.13 10.46 3.45
CA TYR A 160 1.12 9.02 3.66
C TYR A 160 -0.23 8.39 3.31
N VAL A 161 -0.29 7.06 3.31
CA VAL A 161 -1.51 6.29 3.08
C VAL A 161 -1.48 5.01 3.89
N MET A 162 -2.64 4.59 4.40
CA MET A 162 -2.78 3.32 5.13
C MET A 162 -3.14 2.18 4.18
N VAL A 163 -2.39 1.09 4.26
CA VAL A 163 -2.59 -0.14 3.50
C VAL A 163 -2.94 -1.25 4.48
N LEU A 164 -4.18 -1.75 4.41
CA LEU A 164 -4.65 -2.83 5.29
C LEU A 164 -4.26 -4.18 4.69
N THR A 165 -3.25 -4.83 5.25
CA THR A 165 -2.71 -6.09 4.75
C THR A 165 -3.45 -7.31 5.29
N LYS A 166 -3.21 -8.48 4.68
CA LYS A 166 -3.71 -9.81 5.11
C LYS A 166 -5.23 -9.90 5.21
N ILE A 167 -5.96 -9.21 4.32
CA ILE A 167 -7.43 -9.22 4.34
C ILE A 167 -8.03 -10.62 4.12
N ASP A 168 -7.24 -11.57 3.60
CA ASP A 168 -7.59 -12.98 3.48
C ASP A 168 -7.73 -13.70 4.84
N LYS A 169 -7.12 -13.18 5.90
CA LYS A 169 -7.14 -13.76 7.25
C LYS A 169 -8.27 -13.22 8.13
N SER A 170 -8.91 -12.12 7.74
CA SER A 170 -9.97 -11.50 8.51
C SER A 170 -11.34 -12.02 8.09
N SER A 171 -12.21 -12.33 9.06
CA SER A 171 -13.63 -12.54 8.76
C SER A 171 -14.25 -11.24 8.23
N LYS A 172 -15.28 -11.33 7.38
CA LYS A 172 -15.92 -10.14 6.78
C LYS A 172 -16.37 -9.12 7.82
N GLY A 173 -17.01 -9.58 8.90
CA GLY A 173 -17.50 -8.71 9.97
C GLY A 173 -16.37 -8.05 10.76
N HIS A 174 -15.31 -8.82 11.08
CA HIS A 174 -14.14 -8.28 11.75
C HIS A 174 -13.44 -7.22 10.88
N PHE A 175 -13.19 -7.57 9.61
CA PHE A 175 -12.56 -6.67 8.65
C PHE A 175 -13.34 -5.36 8.48
N LEU A 176 -14.67 -5.43 8.35
CA LEU A 176 -15.50 -4.24 8.23
C LEU A 176 -15.38 -3.34 9.47
N LYS A 177 -15.40 -3.93 10.68
CA LYS A 177 -15.21 -3.19 11.92
C LYS A 177 -13.86 -2.46 11.93
N GLN A 178 -12.78 -3.14 11.52
CA GLN A 178 -11.44 -2.58 11.46
C GLN A 178 -11.36 -1.43 10.44
N VAL A 179 -11.91 -1.60 9.24
CA VAL A 179 -11.98 -0.55 8.21
C VAL A 179 -12.69 0.68 8.76
N LEU A 180 -13.84 0.52 9.41
CA LEU A 180 -14.61 1.64 9.96
C LEU A 180 -13.86 2.38 11.07
N GLN A 181 -13.19 1.64 11.96
CA GLN A 181 -12.40 2.22 13.04
C GLN A 181 -11.21 3.01 12.51
N ILE A 182 -10.50 2.45 11.53
CA ILE A 182 -9.33 3.08 10.91
C ILE A 182 -9.75 4.28 10.06
N GLN A 183 -10.85 4.18 9.31
CA GLN A 183 -11.39 5.30 8.54
C GLN A 183 -11.76 6.47 9.44
N LYS A 184 -12.46 6.19 10.56
CA LYS A 184 -12.79 7.23 11.55
C LYS A 184 -11.53 7.86 12.13
N PHE A 185 -10.51 7.06 12.43
CA PHE A 185 -9.22 7.57 12.90
C PHE A 185 -8.59 8.50 11.87
N VAL A 186 -8.48 8.09 10.60
CA VAL A 186 -7.95 8.91 9.51
C VAL A 186 -8.73 10.22 9.38
N ASP A 187 -10.06 10.17 9.39
CA ASP A 187 -10.89 11.35 9.19
C ASP A 187 -10.86 12.34 10.37
N THR A 188 -10.54 11.89 11.59
CA THR A 188 -10.64 12.71 12.81
C THR A 188 -9.32 13.04 13.47
N GLN A 189 -8.26 12.26 13.23
CA GLN A 189 -6.99 12.34 13.94
C GLN A 189 -5.79 12.59 13.02
N THR A 190 -5.98 12.68 11.71
CA THR A 190 -4.88 12.84 10.74
C THR A 190 -5.14 13.98 9.78
N GLN A 191 -4.09 14.62 9.29
CA GLN A 191 -4.15 15.70 8.29
C GLN A 191 -3.42 15.31 7.00
N GLY A 192 -2.28 14.61 7.11
CA GLY A 192 -1.45 14.20 5.97
C GLY A 192 -1.84 12.86 5.33
N CYS A 193 -2.73 12.11 5.96
CA CYS A 193 -3.16 10.80 5.47
C CYS A 193 -4.04 10.92 4.23
N PHE A 194 -3.71 10.15 3.19
CA PHE A 194 -4.63 9.94 2.08
C PHE A 194 -5.91 9.28 2.60
N PRO A 195 -7.09 9.86 2.32
CA PRO A 195 -8.27 9.43 3.07
C PRO A 195 -8.80 8.03 2.75
N GLN A 196 -8.54 7.50 1.55
CA GLN A 196 -8.90 6.13 1.22
C GLN A 196 -7.85 5.15 1.74
N LEU A 197 -8.35 4.12 2.42
CA LEU A 197 -7.57 2.94 2.82
C LEU A 197 -7.37 1.99 1.63
N PHE A 198 -6.24 1.28 1.59
CA PHE A 198 -5.98 0.27 0.56
C PHE A 198 -5.96 -1.13 1.15
N PRO A 199 -7.08 -1.88 1.13
CA PRO A 199 -7.09 -3.26 1.59
C PRO A 199 -6.46 -4.20 0.58
N VAL A 200 -5.47 -4.96 1.01
CA VAL A 200 -4.69 -5.86 0.16
C VAL A 200 -4.43 -7.21 0.81
N SER A 201 -4.29 -8.22 -0.05
CA SER A 201 -3.78 -9.55 0.32
C SER A 201 -2.69 -9.93 -0.65
N ALA A 202 -1.47 -10.15 -0.13
CA ALA A 202 -0.39 -10.69 -0.94
C ALA A 202 -0.64 -12.15 -1.36
N VAL A 203 -1.40 -12.91 -0.56
CA VAL A 203 -1.71 -14.33 -0.79
C VAL A 203 -2.72 -14.51 -1.92
N THR A 204 -3.82 -13.75 -1.87
CA THR A 204 -4.90 -13.83 -2.87
C THR A 204 -4.75 -12.81 -3.98
N TYR A 205 -3.75 -11.94 -3.89
CA TYR A 205 -3.50 -10.81 -4.78
C TYR A 205 -4.60 -9.74 -4.81
N SER A 206 -5.62 -9.86 -3.95
CA SER A 206 -6.72 -8.92 -3.85
C SER A 206 -6.20 -7.51 -3.52
N GLY A 207 -6.69 -6.50 -4.23
CA GLY A 207 -6.36 -5.08 -4.03
C GLY A 207 -4.97 -4.62 -4.50
N ILE A 208 -4.07 -5.54 -4.86
CA ILE A 208 -2.67 -5.20 -5.23
C ILE A 208 -2.61 -4.35 -6.50
N HIS A 209 -3.45 -4.65 -7.49
CA HIS A 209 -3.55 -3.90 -8.75
C HIS A 209 -4.02 -2.45 -8.52
N LEU A 210 -4.95 -2.20 -7.58
CA LEU A 210 -5.34 -0.83 -7.21
C LEU A 210 -4.19 -0.09 -6.53
N LEU A 211 -3.47 -0.77 -5.63
CA LEU A 211 -2.30 -0.19 -4.97
C LEU A 211 -1.20 0.17 -5.98
N ARG A 212 -0.94 -0.71 -6.95
CA ARG A 212 -0.02 -0.45 -8.08
C ARG A 212 -0.47 0.73 -8.92
N CYS A 213 -1.77 0.80 -9.23
CA CYS A 213 -2.34 1.92 -9.97
C CYS A 213 -2.20 3.24 -9.22
N PHE A 214 -2.43 3.22 -7.91
CA PHE A 214 -2.24 4.39 -7.06
C PHE A 214 -0.77 4.83 -7.04
N LEU A 215 0.18 3.90 -6.82
CA LEU A 215 1.63 4.14 -6.91
C LEU A 215 2.04 4.76 -8.26
N ALA A 216 1.53 4.23 -9.37
CA ALA A 216 1.82 4.74 -10.70
C ALA A 216 1.25 6.16 -10.92
N THR A 217 0.07 6.44 -10.38
CA THR A 217 -0.58 7.76 -10.45
C THR A 217 0.20 8.80 -9.66
N ILE A 218 0.51 8.53 -8.38
CA ILE A 218 1.19 9.50 -7.51
C ILE A 218 2.64 9.77 -7.93
N THR A 219 3.25 8.85 -8.69
CA THR A 219 4.59 9.03 -9.26
C THR A 219 4.57 9.73 -10.62
N GLY A 220 3.39 10.14 -11.12
CA GLY A 220 3.23 10.85 -12.39
C GLY A 220 3.37 9.95 -13.64
N ASN A 221 3.37 8.63 -13.47
CA ASN A 221 3.53 7.66 -14.56
C ASN A 221 2.19 7.19 -15.13
N LEU A 222 1.08 7.60 -14.53
CA LEU A 222 -0.26 7.58 -15.12
C LEU A 222 -0.85 8.98 -15.05
N LYS A 223 -1.33 9.47 -16.20
CA LYS A 223 -2.24 10.62 -16.23
C LYS A 223 -3.64 10.04 -16.03
N GLN A 224 -4.37 10.52 -15.02
CA GLN A 224 -5.81 10.26 -14.94
C GLN A 224 -6.43 10.81 -16.24
N VAL A 225 -7.10 9.93 -16.99
CA VAL A 225 -7.85 10.30 -18.20
C VAL A 225 -9.15 10.99 -17.80
#